data_AF-A0A351Y7P6-F1
#
_entry.id   AF-A0A351Y7P6-F1
#
_cell.length_a   1.000
_cell.length_b   1.000
_cell.length_c   1.000
_cell.angle_alpha   90.00
_cell.angle_beta   90.00
_cell.angle_gamma   90.00
#
_symmetry.space_group_name_H-M   'P 1'
#
loop_
_entity.id
_entity.type
_entity.pdbx_description
1 polymer ?
#
loop_
_entity_poly.entity_id
_entity_poly.type
_entity_poly.pdbx_seq_one_letter_code
_entity_poly.pdbx_strand_id
1 'polypeptide(L)' 'MITNDGDLNHRIISPKKKMIKIYEVESEKNISDDDIKNLEAGVVLEDGYHTLPAQVQKISDKKIILSIYE' A
#
# COMPACT_ATOMS: atom_id res chain seq x y z
N MET A 1 -5.86 -4.39 10.66
CA MET A 1 -6.77 -3.65 11.55
C MET A 1 -7.43 -4.70 12.45
N ILE A 2 -7.03 -4.80 13.72
CA ILE A 2 -7.71 -5.67 14.70
C ILE A 2 -8.60 -4.74 15.54
N THR A 3 -9.90 -4.93 15.48
CA THR A 3 -10.82 -4.32 16.45
C THR A 3 -12.00 -5.26 16.69
N ASN A 4 -12.15 -5.66 17.95
CA ASN A 4 -13.17 -6.55 18.48
C ASN A 4 -14.33 -5.75 19.11
N ASP A 5 -14.83 -4.72 18.44
CA ASP A 5 -15.98 -3.95 18.94
C ASP A 5 -17.07 -3.89 17.88
N GLY A 6 -18.06 -4.75 18.08
CA GLY A 6 -19.16 -5.08 17.18
C GLY A 6 -20.28 -4.04 17.07
N ASP A 7 -20.05 -2.74 17.34
CA ASP A 7 -21.15 -1.78 17.43
C ASP A 7 -20.91 -0.40 16.79
N LEU A 8 -20.07 -0.29 15.76
CA LEU A 8 -20.04 0.90 14.90
C LEU A 8 -19.93 0.56 13.40
N ASN A 9 -20.62 -0.49 12.98
CA ASN A 9 -20.42 -1.14 11.68
C ASN A 9 -21.15 -0.53 10.48
N HIS A 10 -21.74 0.68 10.54
CA HIS A 10 -22.70 1.03 9.47
C HIS A 10 -22.90 2.49 9.08
N ARG A 11 -21.89 3.38 9.18
CA ARG A 11 -22.09 4.74 8.64
C ARG A 11 -20.91 5.60 8.20
N ILE A 12 -19.74 5.01 7.93
CA ILE A 12 -18.61 5.74 7.32
C ILE A 12 -18.02 4.98 6.12
N ILE A 13 -18.77 4.04 5.53
CA ILE A 13 -18.38 3.45 4.26
C ILE A 13 -19.07 4.29 3.17
N SER A 14 -18.52 5.47 2.88
CA SER A 14 -18.83 6.11 1.60
C SER A 14 -18.25 5.22 0.50
N PRO A 15 -19.06 4.45 -0.24
CA PRO A 15 -18.59 3.37 -1.10
C PRO A 15 -18.11 3.89 -2.47
N LYS A 16 -17.66 5.15 -2.53
CA LYS A 16 -17.45 5.89 -3.79
C LYS A 16 -16.18 6.72 -3.87
N LYS A 17 -15.37 6.77 -2.81
CA LYS A 17 -14.01 7.28 -2.93
C LYS A 17 -13.13 6.06 -3.09
N LYS A 18 -12.55 5.88 -4.29
CA LYS A 18 -11.32 5.09 -4.43
C LYS A 18 -10.34 5.66 -3.41
N MET A 19 -10.28 5.06 -2.22
CA MET A 19 -9.48 5.60 -1.13
C MET A 19 -8.05 5.20 -1.43
N ILE A 20 -7.33 6.09 -2.10
CA ILE A 20 -5.91 5.93 -2.32
C ILE A 20 -5.26 6.05 -0.95
N LYS A 21 -4.58 5.00 -0.51
CA LYS A 21 -3.77 5.04 0.70
C LYS A 21 -2.33 5.29 0.28
N ILE A 22 -1.78 6.40 0.76
CA ILE A 22 -0.41 6.81 0.49
C ILE A 22 0.42 6.48 1.74
N TYR A 23 1.47 5.68 1.55
CA TYR A 23 2.39 5.23 2.57
C TYR A 23 3.79 5.75 2.26
N GLU A 24 4.44 6.34 3.25
CA GLU A 24 5.88 6.60 3.16
C GLU A 24 6.62 5.38 3.70
N VAL A 25 7.49 4.81 2.88
CA VAL A 25 8.26 3.62 3.24
C VAL A 25 9.74 3.97 3.20
N GLU A 26 10.40 3.69 4.30
CA GLU A 26 11.85 3.81 4.44
C GLU A 26 12.45 2.41 4.59
N SER A 27 13.39 2.06 3.73
CA SER A 27 14.11 0.80 3.74
C SER A 27 15.52 0.99 4.27
N GLU A 28 16.00 0.08 5.11
CA GLU A 28 17.40 0.08 5.53
C GLU A 28 18.37 -0.12 4.36
N LYS A 29 17.92 -0.86 3.34
CA LYS A 29 18.67 -1.19 2.13
C LYS A 29 18.33 -0.21 1.01
N ASN A 30 19.27 -0.05 0.07
CA ASN A 30 19.00 0.74 -1.13
C ASN A 30 17.91 0.08 -1.98
N ILE A 31 16.88 0.84 -2.29
CA ILE A 31 15.75 0.47 -3.13
C ILE A 31 16.20 0.60 -4.58
N SER A 32 16.24 -0.53 -5.26
CA SER A 32 16.61 -0.61 -6.67
C SER A 32 15.38 -0.38 -7.54
N ASP A 33 15.59 -0.02 -8.81
CA ASP A 33 14.52 0.15 -9.78
C ASP A 33 13.72 -1.14 -10.00
N ASP A 34 14.33 -2.31 -9.75
CA ASP A 34 13.64 -3.60 -9.80
C ASP A 34 12.62 -3.75 -8.66
N ASP A 35 12.96 -3.32 -7.44
CA ASP A 35 12.02 -3.31 -6.30
C ASP A 35 10.80 -2.43 -6.61
N ILE A 36 11.04 -1.26 -7.21
CA ILE A 36 9.99 -0.33 -7.63
C ILE A 36 9.09 -0.98 -8.67
N LYS A 37 9.65 -1.61 -9.70
CA LYS A 37 8.86 -2.30 -10.73
C LYS A 37 8.02 -3.44 -10.17
N ASN A 38 8.57 -4.21 -9.22
CA ASN A 38 7.83 -5.28 -8.56
C ASN A 38 6.65 -4.72 -7.76
N LEU A 39 6.88 -3.63 -7.02
CA LEU A 39 5.83 -2.94 -6.28
C LEU A 39 4.76 -2.31 -7.19
N GLU A 40 5.16 -1.75 -8.34
CA GLU A 40 4.23 -1.20 -9.33
C GLU A 40 3.40 -2.27 -10.06
N ALA A 41 4.01 -3.43 -10.33
CA ALA A 41 3.34 -4.57 -10.93
C ALA A 41 2.35 -5.25 -9.96
N GLY A 42 2.48 -5.00 -8.66
CA GLY A 42 1.79 -5.71 -7.60
C GLY A 42 2.65 -6.86 -7.09
N VAL A 43 2.74 -6.98 -5.77
CA VAL A 43 3.50 -8.04 -5.10
C VAL A 43 2.52 -8.98 -4.40
N VAL A 44 2.94 -10.24 -4.27
CA VAL A 44 2.23 -11.21 -3.45
C VAL A 44 2.81 -11.12 -2.03
N LEU A 45 1.97 -10.72 -1.08
CA LEU A 45 2.31 -10.72 0.33
C LEU A 45 2.38 -12.15 0.86
N GLU A 46 3.05 -12.35 2.00
CA GLU A 46 3.25 -13.68 2.60
C GLU A 46 1.95 -14.39 3.00
N ASP A 47 0.85 -13.65 3.13
CA ASP A 47 -0.50 -14.16 3.37
C ASP A 47 -1.22 -14.65 2.09
N GLY A 48 -0.55 -14.56 0.93
CA GLY A 48 -1.08 -14.93 -0.38
C GLY A 48 -1.93 -13.84 -1.04
N TYR A 49 -2.03 -12.65 -0.44
CA TYR A 49 -2.75 -11.53 -1.02
C TYR A 49 -1.93 -10.88 -2.14
N HIS A 50 -2.47 -10.90 -3.36
CA HIS A 50 -1.88 -10.16 -4.47
C HIS A 50 -2.35 -8.71 -4.41
N THR A 51 -1.43 -7.80 -4.12
CA THR A 51 -1.75 -6.38 -4.10
C THR A 51 -2.12 -5.89 -5.50
N LEU A 52 -3.11 -5.01 -5.59
CA LEU A 52 -3.38 -4.27 -6.83
C LEU A 52 -2.15 -3.44 -7.23
N PRO A 53 -2.01 -3.08 -8.53
CA PRO A 53 -0.92 -2.24 -8.98
C PRO A 53 -0.88 -0.94 -8.17
N ALA A 54 0.26 -0.71 -7.52
CA ALA A 54 0.51 0.48 -6.72
C ALA A 54 1.31 1.48 -7.54
N GLN A 55 1.16 2.77 -7.24
CA GLN A 55 2.06 3.77 -7.80
C GLN A 55 3.20 4.00 -6.81
N VAL A 56 4.44 3.90 -7.28
CA VAL A 56 5.63 4.06 -6.45
C VAL A 56 6.41 5.28 -6.91
N GLN A 57 6.76 6.14 -5.98
CA GLN A 57 7.60 7.32 -6.23
C GLN A 57 8.87 7.23 -5.41
N LYS A 58 10.03 7.08 -6.08
CA LYS A 58 11.34 7.14 -5.42
C LYS A 58 11.66 8.56 -5.00
N ILE A 59 11.86 8.77 -3.70
CA ILE A 59 12.28 10.05 -3.12
C ILE A 59 13.79 10.05 -2.90
N SER A 60 14.37 8.93 -2.49
CA SER A 60 15.81 8.75 -2.28
C SER A 60 16.17 7.26 -2.37
N ASP A 61 17.45 6.90 -2.28
CA ASP A 61 17.86 5.49 -2.34
C ASP A 61 17.25 4.62 -1.25
N LYS A 62 16.81 5.20 -0.13
CA LYS A 62 16.19 4.48 0.98
C LYS A 62 14.73 4.82 1.23
N LYS A 63 14.16 5.78 0.50
CA LYS A 63 12.81 6.28 0.76
C LYS A 63 11.97 6.30 -0.50
N ILE A 64 10.79 5.70 -0.42
CA ILE A 64 9.77 5.67 -1.47
C ILE A 64 8.41 6.07 -0.90
N ILE A 65 7.54 6.60 -1.76
CA ILE A 65 6.13 6.80 -1.47
C ILE A 65 5.34 5.77 -2.27
N LEU A 66 4.51 4.99 -1.58
CA LEU A 66 3.66 3.94 -2.13
C LEU A 66 2.20 4.40 -2.08
N SER A 67 1.54 4.44 -3.24
CA SER A 67 0.12 4.79 -3.36
C SER A 67 -0.66 3.55 -3.79
N ILE A 68 -1.38 2.94 -2.86
CA ILE A 68 -2.15 1.72 -3.06
C ILE A 68 -3.61 2.09 -3.24
N TYR A 69 -4.24 1.52 -4.28
CA TYR A 69 -5.67 1.63 -4.54
C TYR A 69 -6.36 0.43 -3.88
N GLU A 70 -7.29 0.70 -2.95
CA GLU A 70 -8.18 -0.30 -2.32
C GLU A 70 -9.59 -0.24 -2.93
#